data_AF-A0A354WKK7-F1
#
_entry.id   AF-A0A354WKK7-F1
#
_cell.length_a   1.000
_cell.length_b   1.000
_cell.length_c   1.000
_cell.angle_alpha   90.00
_cell.angle_beta   90.00
_cell.angle_gamma   90.00
#
_symmetry.space_group_name_H-M   'P 1'
#
loop_
_entity.id
_entity.type
_entity.pdbx_description
1 polymer ?
#
loop_
_entity_poly.entity_id
_entity_poly.type
_entity_poly.pdbx_seq_one_letter_code
_entity_poly.pdbx_strand_id
1 'polypeptide(L)'
;SGGGTDLLQTQEIGTLRAFLQIIRNPRQDIPLVSTLASPIFGFTADELAAIRSKQKKGAFYDALLLSGSQKAKTFLSTLDRLRREAGMNPLTALLENCFALTRLDSVYAAMPGGEAKTANIQTFYQLAADFENGNLKDLGQFLDFLDAMEEKGLISAASSPAGCVTIMSIHKSKGLEFPVV
;
A
#
# COMPACT_ATOMS: atom_id res chain seq x y z
N SER A 1 15.55 2.53 -24.54
CA SER A 1 15.52 1.55 -23.45
C SER A 1 15.42 2.29 -22.13
N GLY A 2 14.20 2.50 -21.62
CA GLY A 2 13.94 3.24 -20.38
C GLY A 2 12.85 2.52 -19.60
N GLY A 3 13.19 1.38 -19.02
CA GLY A 3 12.30 0.61 -18.16
C GLY A 3 12.42 1.12 -16.73
N GLY A 4 11.80 2.25 -16.42
CA GLY A 4 11.49 2.58 -15.02
C GLY A 4 10.47 1.56 -14.53
N THR A 5 10.80 0.83 -13.46
CA THR A 5 9.83 -0.07 -12.79
C THR A 5 8.62 0.75 -12.39
N ASP A 6 7.38 0.31 -12.55
CA ASP A 6 6.23 1.08 -12.03
C ASP A 6 6.31 1.14 -10.49
N LEU A 7 6.12 2.31 -9.88
CA LEU A 7 6.18 2.50 -8.42
C LEU A 7 5.24 1.52 -7.70
N LEU A 8 4.03 1.30 -8.24
CA LEU A 8 3.05 0.40 -7.62
C LEU A 8 3.46 -1.07 -7.69
N GLN A 9 4.41 -1.41 -8.57
CA GLN A 9 4.97 -2.74 -8.76
C GLN A 9 6.20 -2.99 -7.88
N THR A 10 6.68 -1.98 -7.17
CA THR A 10 7.76 -2.16 -6.18
C THR A 10 7.26 -2.93 -4.96
N GLN A 11 8.12 -3.73 -4.35
CA GLN A 11 7.75 -4.63 -3.25
C GLN A 11 7.16 -3.88 -2.04
N GLU A 12 7.80 -2.79 -1.65
CA GLU A 12 7.42 -1.96 -0.51
C GLU A 12 6.07 -1.29 -0.72
N ILE A 13 5.81 -0.78 -1.93
CA ILE A 13 4.54 -0.13 -2.26
C ILE A 13 3.44 -1.17 -2.47
N GLY A 14 3.74 -2.32 -3.08
CA GLY A 14 2.81 -3.44 -3.17
C GLY A 14 2.38 -3.93 -1.79
N THR A 15 3.31 -4.00 -0.83
CA THR A 15 3.00 -4.37 0.57
C THR A 15 2.16 -3.30 1.26
N LEU A 16 2.53 -2.02 1.12
CA LEU A 16 1.77 -0.91 1.70
C LEU A 16 0.35 -0.84 1.14
N ARG A 17 0.19 -0.97 -0.19
CA ARG A 17 -1.12 -1.01 -0.87
C ARG A 17 -1.95 -2.21 -0.41
N ALA A 18 -1.36 -3.40 -0.36
CA ALA A 18 -2.04 -4.60 0.15
C ALA A 18 -2.51 -4.41 1.60
N PHE A 19 -1.70 -3.74 2.43
CA PHE A 19 -2.07 -3.45 3.80
C PHE A 19 -3.23 -2.46 3.90
N LEU A 20 -3.21 -1.40 3.09
CA LEU A 20 -4.32 -0.44 2.97
C LEU A 20 -5.61 -1.11 2.46
N GLN A 21 -5.53 -2.02 1.50
CA GLN A 21 -6.68 -2.80 1.02
C GLN A 21 -7.34 -3.61 2.14
N ILE A 22 -6.56 -4.24 3.03
CA ILE A 22 -7.13 -5.00 4.14
C ILE A 22 -7.60 -4.11 5.31
N ILE A 23 -7.01 -2.93 5.48
CA ILE A 23 -7.55 -1.90 6.37
C ILE A 23 -8.94 -1.47 5.86
N ARG A 24 -9.18 -1.36 4.55
CA ARG A 24 -10.54 -1.16 4.02
C ARG A 24 -11.41 -2.41 4.23
N ASN A 25 -10.98 -3.56 3.73
CA ASN A 25 -11.73 -4.82 3.79
C ASN A 25 -10.79 -6.03 4.01
N PRO A 26 -10.78 -6.65 5.20
CA PRO A 26 -9.84 -7.70 5.53
C PRO A 26 -10.19 -9.05 4.89
N ARG A 27 -11.39 -9.19 4.30
CA ARG A 27 -11.83 -10.43 3.64
C ARG A 27 -11.31 -10.57 2.20
N GLN A 28 -10.34 -9.76 1.81
CA GLN A 28 -9.61 -9.94 0.55
C GLN A 28 -8.40 -10.85 0.78
N ASP A 29 -8.49 -12.10 0.31
CA ASP A 29 -7.50 -13.14 0.61
C ASP A 29 -6.09 -12.81 0.09
N ILE A 30 -5.97 -12.31 -1.15
CA ILE A 30 -4.66 -12.01 -1.77
C ILE A 30 -3.93 -10.90 -1.00
N PRO A 31 -4.52 -9.71 -0.77
CA PRO A 31 -3.87 -8.65 0.02
C PRO A 31 -3.57 -9.07 1.46
N LEU A 32 -4.46 -9.83 2.09
CA LEU A 32 -4.26 -10.32 3.46
C LEU A 32 -3.07 -11.26 3.56
N VAL A 33 -3.03 -12.31 2.74
CA VAL A 33 -1.94 -13.28 2.76
C VAL A 33 -0.62 -12.62 2.36
N SER A 34 -0.63 -11.72 1.38
CA SER A 34 0.57 -10.95 0.98
C SER A 34 1.10 -10.09 2.12
N THR A 35 0.21 -9.43 2.86
CA THR A 35 0.59 -8.63 4.03
C THR A 35 1.16 -9.51 5.15
N LEU A 36 0.52 -10.63 5.47
CA LEU A 36 1.00 -11.56 6.49
C LEU A 36 2.39 -12.13 6.13
N ALA A 37 2.59 -12.53 4.87
CA ALA A 37 3.86 -13.08 4.38
C ALA A 37 4.97 -12.03 4.20
N SER A 38 4.63 -10.74 4.23
CA SER A 38 5.60 -9.65 4.05
C SER A 38 6.67 -9.66 5.15
N PRO A 39 7.84 -9.01 4.94
CA PRO A 39 8.86 -8.83 5.98
C PRO A 39 8.36 -8.13 7.25
N ILE A 40 7.20 -7.47 7.18
CA ILE A 40 6.65 -6.67 8.27
C ILE A 40 6.00 -7.56 9.33
N PHE A 41 5.28 -8.60 8.90
CA PHE A 41 4.59 -9.53 9.80
C PHE A 41 5.23 -10.92 9.79
N GLY A 42 5.94 -11.28 8.72
CA GLY A 42 6.88 -12.39 8.64
C GLY A 42 6.27 -13.78 8.74
N PHE A 43 4.98 -13.96 8.42
CA PHE A 43 4.36 -15.28 8.47
C PHE A 43 4.98 -16.23 7.44
N THR A 44 5.40 -17.40 7.90
CA THR A 44 5.93 -18.46 7.05
C THR A 44 4.81 -19.21 6.32
N ALA A 45 5.15 -19.93 5.26
CA ALA A 45 4.19 -20.78 4.54
C ALA A 45 3.51 -21.81 5.47
N ASP A 46 4.27 -22.40 6.40
CA ASP A 46 3.76 -23.36 7.37
C ASP A 46 2.79 -22.70 8.37
N GLU A 47 3.10 -21.50 8.85
CA GLU A 47 2.18 -20.74 9.72
C GLU A 47 0.88 -20.38 8.98
N LEU A 48 0.96 -19.96 7.71
CA LEU A 48 -0.21 -19.66 6.88
C LEU A 48 -1.05 -20.90 6.60
N ALA A 49 -0.41 -22.04 6.32
CA ALA A 49 -1.08 -23.32 6.14
C ALA A 49 -1.77 -23.78 7.44
N ALA A 50 -1.12 -23.61 8.58
CA ALA A 50 -1.69 -23.90 9.89
C ALA A 50 -2.91 -23.02 10.19
N ILE A 51 -2.89 -21.73 9.84
CA ILE A 51 -4.06 -20.85 9.93
C ILE A 51 -5.18 -21.36 9.01
N ARG A 52 -4.90 -21.61 7.72
CA ARG A 52 -5.91 -22.11 6.78
C ARG A 52 -6.51 -23.45 7.22
N SER A 53 -5.76 -24.30 7.93
CA SER A 53 -6.26 -25.57 8.44
C SER A 53 -7.43 -25.41 9.44
N LYS A 54 -7.53 -24.27 10.14
CA LYS A 54 -8.62 -23.97 11.08
C LYS A 54 -9.97 -23.82 10.38
N GLN A 55 -9.95 -23.28 9.16
CA GLN A 55 -11.14 -23.15 8.32
C GLN A 55 -10.77 -23.19 6.83
N LYS A 56 -11.02 -24.34 6.21
CA LYS A 56 -10.61 -24.65 4.83
C LYS A 56 -11.39 -23.89 3.75
N LYS A 57 -12.57 -23.36 4.06
CA LYS A 57 -13.48 -22.69 3.12
C LYS A 57 -13.80 -21.26 3.58
N GLY A 58 -14.12 -20.38 2.64
CA GLY A 58 -14.39 -18.97 2.91
C GLY A 58 -13.11 -18.14 3.03
N ALA A 59 -13.27 -16.89 3.46
CA ALA A 59 -12.17 -15.93 3.51
C ALA A 59 -11.07 -16.39 4.47
N PHE A 60 -9.81 -16.14 4.11
CA PHE A 60 -8.65 -16.41 4.97
C PHE A 60 -8.75 -15.66 6.29
N TYR A 61 -9.35 -14.46 6.28
CA TYR A 61 -9.57 -13.67 7.49
C TYR A 61 -10.38 -14.42 8.56
N ASP A 62 -11.42 -15.17 8.16
CA ASP A 62 -12.23 -15.92 9.11
C ASP A 62 -11.40 -17.06 9.75
N ALA A 63 -10.51 -17.71 8.96
CA ALA A 63 -9.55 -18.68 9.49
C ALA A 63 -8.51 -18.03 10.42
N LEU A 64 -8.06 -16.80 10.09
CA LEU A 64 -7.13 -16.02 10.89
C LEU A 64 -7.70 -15.64 12.26
N LEU A 65 -8.99 -15.29 12.32
CA LEU A 65 -9.70 -15.00 13.57
C LEU A 65 -9.76 -16.22 14.51
N LEU A 66 -9.75 -17.43 13.95
CA LEU A 66 -9.69 -18.69 14.70
C LEU A 66 -8.26 -19.07 15.12
N SER A 67 -7.25 -18.33 14.65
CA SER A 67 -5.86 -18.57 15.04
C SER A 67 -5.63 -18.15 16.49
N GLY A 68 -5.11 -19.07 17.30
CA GLY A 68 -4.68 -18.79 18.67
C GLY A 68 -3.25 -18.24 18.76
N SER A 69 -2.51 -18.15 17.65
CA SER A 69 -1.09 -17.80 17.69
C SER A 69 -0.86 -16.36 18.11
N GLN A 70 0.22 -16.10 18.86
CA GLN A 70 0.54 -14.75 19.32
C GLN A 70 0.74 -13.78 18.16
N LYS A 71 1.36 -14.25 17.07
CA LYS A 71 1.59 -13.48 15.84
C LYS A 71 0.28 -13.06 15.19
N ALA A 72 -0.71 -13.95 15.10
CA ALA A 72 -2.04 -13.63 14.57
C ALA A 72 -2.77 -12.64 15.46
N LYS A 73 -2.71 -12.80 16.79
CA LYS A 73 -3.31 -11.84 17.74
C LYS A 73 -2.70 -10.45 17.62
N THR A 74 -1.37 -10.35 17.53
CA THR A 74 -0.68 -9.08 17.34
C THR A 74 -1.09 -8.43 16.02
N PHE A 75 -1.09 -9.18 14.91
CA PHE A 75 -1.54 -8.67 13.61
C PHE A 75 -3.00 -8.17 13.65
N LEU A 76 -3.91 -8.98 14.20
CA LEU A 76 -5.33 -8.63 14.28
C LEU A 76 -5.56 -7.37 15.13
N SER A 77 -4.82 -7.21 16.24
CA SER A 77 -4.88 -6.01 17.07
C SER A 77 -4.38 -4.76 16.33
N THR A 78 -3.28 -4.87 15.59
CA THR A 78 -2.77 -3.78 14.75
C THR A 78 -3.78 -3.41 13.65
N LEU A 79 -4.32 -4.41 12.95
CA LEU A 79 -5.32 -4.22 11.90
C LEU A 79 -6.58 -3.53 12.44
N ASP A 80 -7.12 -4.02 13.56
CA ASP A 80 -8.31 -3.46 14.19
C ASP A 80 -8.12 -1.99 14.61
N ARG A 81 -6.94 -1.64 15.13
CA ARG A 81 -6.60 -0.24 15.44
C ARG A 81 -6.60 0.64 14.19
N LEU A 82 -5.89 0.22 13.13
CA LEU A 82 -5.81 0.99 11.89
C LEU A 82 -7.16 1.10 11.18
N ARG A 83 -8.00 0.06 11.25
CA ARG A 83 -9.38 0.07 10.75
C ARG A 83 -10.24 1.12 11.42
N ARG A 84 -10.13 1.30 12.74
CA ARG A 84 -10.82 2.37 13.45
C ARG A 84 -10.31 3.75 13.02
N GLU A 85 -9.00 3.90 12.86
CA GLU A 85 -8.38 5.16 12.48
C GLU A 85 -8.76 5.60 11.06
N ALA A 86 -8.85 4.65 10.11
CA ALA A 86 -9.22 4.92 8.72
C ALA A 86 -10.63 5.51 8.55
N GLY A 87 -11.52 5.32 9.52
CA GLY A 87 -12.86 5.91 9.54
C GLY A 87 -12.95 7.27 10.23
N MET A 88 -11.87 7.73 10.86
CA MET A 88 -11.89 8.91 11.74
C MET A 88 -10.83 9.96 11.40
N ASN A 89 -9.80 9.60 10.62
CA ASN A 89 -8.64 10.43 10.40
C ASN A 89 -8.37 10.65 8.90
N PRO A 90 -7.64 11.73 8.56
CA PRO A 90 -7.04 11.91 7.25
C PRO A 90 -6.19 10.71 6.80
N LEU A 91 -6.07 10.51 5.49
CA LEU A 91 -5.25 9.47 4.87
C LEU A 91 -3.78 9.59 5.27
N THR A 92 -3.24 10.80 5.32
CA THR A 92 -1.87 11.08 5.76
C THR A 92 -1.63 10.59 7.19
N ALA A 93 -2.54 10.92 8.12
CA ALA A 93 -2.49 10.44 9.50
C ALA A 93 -2.63 8.90 9.59
N LEU A 94 -3.46 8.27 8.75
CA LEU A 94 -3.54 6.81 8.67
C LEU A 94 -2.20 6.19 8.24
N LEU A 95 -1.51 6.78 7.25
CA LEU A 95 -0.20 6.31 6.80
C LEU A 95 0.88 6.47 7.88
N GLU A 96 0.91 7.61 8.56
CA GLU A 96 1.82 7.85 9.69
C GLU A 96 1.61 6.80 10.80
N ASN A 97 0.36 6.49 11.14
CA ASN A 97 0.05 5.46 12.12
C ASN A 97 0.40 4.05 11.61
N CYS A 98 0.24 3.77 10.31
CA CYS A 98 0.73 2.52 9.72
C CYS A 98 2.23 2.37 9.97
N PHE A 99 3.04 3.39 9.67
CA PHE A 99 4.49 3.36 9.88
C PHE A 99 4.84 3.27 11.37
N ALA A 100 4.16 4.02 12.24
CA ALA A 100 4.41 4.00 13.67
C ALA A 100 4.16 2.61 14.30
N LEU A 101 3.09 1.93 13.88
CA LEU A 101 2.69 0.63 14.44
C LEU A 101 3.45 -0.55 13.85
N THR A 102 3.86 -0.46 12.58
CA THR A 102 4.44 -1.61 11.86
C THR A 102 5.92 -1.47 11.58
N ARG A 103 6.47 -0.25 11.67
CA ARG A 103 7.84 0.08 11.25
C ARG A 103 8.13 -0.31 9.79
N LEU A 104 7.11 -0.35 8.94
CA LEU A 104 7.23 -0.77 7.54
C LEU A 104 8.32 0.01 6.80
N ASP A 105 8.33 1.32 6.98
CA ASP A 105 9.34 2.25 6.46
C ASP A 105 10.76 1.89 6.91
N SER A 106 10.94 1.65 8.21
CA SER A 106 12.24 1.33 8.82
C SER A 106 12.74 -0.06 8.40
N VAL A 107 11.84 -1.04 8.30
CA VAL A 107 12.17 -2.40 7.85
C VAL A 107 12.69 -2.36 6.42
N TYR A 108 11.97 -1.69 5.50
CA TYR A 108 12.39 -1.61 4.12
C TYR A 108 13.64 -0.74 3.92
N ALA A 109 13.83 0.31 4.72
CA ALA A 109 15.06 1.12 4.71
C ALA A 109 16.31 0.31 5.10
N ALA A 110 16.17 -0.72 5.94
CA ALA A 110 17.27 -1.58 6.37
C ALA A 110 17.61 -2.72 5.38
N MET A 111 16.82 -2.91 4.32
CA MET A 111 17.04 -3.95 3.31
C MET A 111 18.03 -3.50 2.22
N PRO A 112 18.60 -4.43 1.41
CA PRO A 112 19.36 -4.05 0.22
C PRO A 112 18.56 -3.12 -0.70
N GLY A 113 19.20 -2.03 -1.13
CA GLY A 113 18.52 -0.97 -1.89
C GLY A 113 17.58 -0.08 -1.06
N GLY A 114 17.77 -0.06 0.27
CA GLY A 114 16.92 0.65 1.22
C GLY A 114 16.69 2.12 0.89
N GLU A 115 17.70 2.85 0.41
CA GLU A 115 17.56 4.26 0.00
C GLU A 115 16.50 4.44 -1.10
N ALA A 116 16.48 3.57 -2.11
CA ALA A 116 15.48 3.61 -3.17
C ALA A 116 14.09 3.23 -2.65
N LYS A 117 14.01 2.25 -1.74
CA LYS A 117 12.74 1.84 -1.10
C LYS A 117 12.17 2.96 -0.24
N THR A 118 13.01 3.66 0.52
CA THR A 118 12.62 4.84 1.29
C THR A 118 12.11 5.94 0.36
N ALA A 119 12.80 6.23 -0.75
CA ALA A 119 12.34 7.21 -1.73
C ALA A 119 10.96 6.84 -2.34
N ASN A 120 10.73 5.55 -2.62
CA ASN A 120 9.44 5.06 -3.10
C ASN A 120 8.33 5.25 -2.07
N ILE A 121 8.57 4.93 -0.79
CA ILE A 121 7.60 5.12 0.30
C ILE A 121 7.29 6.62 0.51
N GLN A 122 8.31 7.48 0.46
CA GLN A 122 8.11 8.94 0.56
C GLN A 122 7.30 9.48 -0.61
N THR A 123 7.56 8.98 -1.83
CA THR A 123 6.75 9.32 -3.00
C THR A 123 5.29 8.92 -2.81
N PHE A 124 5.04 7.69 -2.34
CA PHE A 124 3.69 7.21 -2.11
C PHE A 124 2.96 8.04 -1.04
N TYR A 125 3.68 8.47 0.00
CA TYR A 125 3.14 9.39 1.00
C TYR A 125 2.78 10.75 0.41
N GLN A 126 3.65 11.34 -0.42
CA GLN A 126 3.36 12.60 -1.09
C GLN A 126 2.14 12.48 -2.02
N LEU A 127 2.01 11.37 -2.75
CA LEU A 127 0.85 11.08 -3.58
C LEU A 127 -0.45 11.03 -2.76
N ALA A 128 -0.41 10.44 -1.56
CA ALA A 128 -1.53 10.44 -0.64
C ALA A 128 -1.87 11.85 -0.13
N ALA A 129 -0.86 12.64 0.23
CA ALA A 129 -1.04 14.02 0.69
C ALA A 129 -1.63 14.93 -0.42
N ASP A 130 -1.14 14.81 -1.65
CA ASP A 130 -1.64 15.55 -2.80
C ASP A 130 -3.08 15.14 -3.14
N PHE A 131 -3.39 13.84 -3.02
CA PHE A 131 -4.75 13.34 -3.19
C PHE A 131 -5.70 13.96 -2.15
N GLU A 132 -5.30 14.05 -0.89
CA GLU A 132 -6.08 14.60 0.21
C GLU A 132 -6.34 16.11 0.10
N ASN A 133 -5.38 16.90 -0.39
CA ASN A 133 -5.52 18.36 -0.56
C ASN A 133 -6.67 18.78 -1.52
N GLY A 134 -7.25 17.85 -2.29
CA GLY A 134 -8.30 18.13 -3.26
C GLY A 134 -9.75 18.01 -2.75
N ASN A 135 -10.03 17.40 -1.58
CA ASN A 135 -11.33 17.32 -0.88
C ASN A 135 -11.26 16.31 0.29
N LEU A 136 -12.31 16.20 1.13
CA LEU A 136 -12.48 15.06 2.05
C LEU A 136 -12.49 13.76 1.24
N LYS A 137 -11.41 12.98 1.33
CA LYS A 137 -11.28 11.72 0.61
C LYS A 137 -10.96 10.59 1.56
N ASP A 138 -11.73 9.51 1.46
CA ASP A 138 -11.55 8.33 2.28
C ASP A 138 -10.52 7.36 1.67
N LEU A 139 -10.11 6.38 2.47
CA LEU A 139 -9.18 5.31 2.05
C LEU A 139 -9.69 4.54 0.81
N GLY A 140 -11.00 4.36 0.68
CA GLY A 140 -11.60 3.67 -0.46
C GLY A 140 -11.36 4.43 -1.75
N GLN A 141 -11.66 5.73 -1.76
CA GLN A 141 -11.44 6.61 -2.90
C GLN A 141 -9.96 6.69 -3.29
N PHE A 142 -9.06 6.67 -2.31
CA PHE A 142 -7.62 6.64 -2.59
C PHE A 142 -7.19 5.34 -3.28
N LEU A 143 -7.68 4.19 -2.82
CA LEU A 143 -7.40 2.90 -3.46
C LEU A 143 -7.96 2.84 -4.88
N ASP A 144 -9.20 3.31 -5.08
CA ASP A 144 -9.82 3.36 -6.42
C ASP A 144 -9.04 4.32 -7.35
N PHE A 145 -8.47 5.39 -6.81
CA PHE A 145 -7.58 6.30 -7.54
C PHE A 145 -6.25 5.65 -7.94
N LEU A 146 -5.63 4.85 -7.06
CA LEU A 146 -4.42 4.09 -7.39
C LEU A 146 -4.70 3.07 -8.51
N ASP A 147 -5.82 2.34 -8.44
CA ASP A 147 -6.23 1.38 -9.45
C ASP A 147 -6.39 2.06 -10.83
N ALA A 148 -7.05 3.23 -10.87
CA ALA A 148 -7.25 3.99 -12.11
C ALA A 148 -5.96 4.58 -12.70
N MET A 149 -4.95 4.88 -11.87
CA MET A 149 -3.65 5.35 -12.36
C MET A 149 -2.78 4.22 -12.90
N GLU A 150 -2.84 3.05 -12.26
CA GLU A 150 -2.16 1.83 -12.73
C GLU A 150 -2.68 1.40 -14.11
N GLU A 151 -4.01 1.38 -14.28
CA GLU A 151 -4.65 1.05 -15.56
C GLU A 151 -4.22 1.99 -16.70
N LYS A 152 -3.94 3.25 -16.37
CA LYS A 152 -3.50 4.28 -17.34
C LYS A 152 -1.98 4.33 -17.53
N GLY A 153 -1.20 3.55 -16.77
CA GLY A 153 0.26 3.57 -16.82
C GLY A 153 0.89 4.91 -16.42
N LEU A 154 0.21 5.68 -15.55
CA LEU A 154 0.62 7.05 -15.18
C LEU A 154 1.61 7.10 -14.01
N ILE A 155 2.08 5.94 -13.57
CA ILE A 155 2.98 5.80 -12.43
C ILE A 155 4.26 5.10 -12.92
N SER A 156 5.39 5.77 -12.76
CA SER A 156 6.70 5.24 -13.10
C SER A 156 7.64 5.47 -11.93
N ALA A 157 8.26 4.42 -11.39
CA ALA A 157 9.33 4.56 -10.42
C ALA A 157 10.57 5.14 -11.08
N ALA A 158 11.36 5.85 -10.26
CA ALA A 158 12.47 6.67 -10.69
C ALA A 158 13.50 5.90 -11.53
N SER A 159 13.98 6.56 -12.58
CA SER A 159 15.15 6.16 -13.36
C SER A 159 16.23 7.25 -13.31
N SER A 160 16.69 7.64 -12.11
CA SER A 160 17.91 8.46 -11.95
C SER A 160 18.43 8.52 -10.51
N PRO A 161 19.72 8.86 -10.28
CA PRO A 161 20.39 8.77 -8.98
C PRO A 161 19.88 9.75 -7.91
N ALA A 162 18.93 10.61 -8.28
CA ALA A 162 18.38 11.64 -7.41
C ALA A 162 17.03 11.24 -6.75
N GLY A 163 16.58 9.99 -6.90
CA GLY A 163 15.48 9.45 -6.11
C GLY A 163 14.14 10.20 -6.21
N CYS A 164 13.86 10.83 -7.34
CA CYS A 164 12.59 11.52 -7.58
C CYS A 164 11.69 10.72 -8.52
N VAL A 165 10.48 10.42 -8.07
CA VAL A 165 9.41 9.85 -8.89
C VAL A 165 8.64 10.98 -9.57
N THR A 166 8.39 10.83 -10.86
CA THR A 166 7.58 11.80 -11.63
C THR A 166 6.16 11.27 -11.75
N ILE A 167 5.23 11.88 -11.03
CA ILE A 167 3.80 11.63 -11.19
C ILE A 167 3.31 12.52 -12.34
N MET A 168 3.01 11.94 -13.50
CA MET A 168 2.49 12.71 -14.64
C MET A 168 1.02 13.04 -14.42
N SER A 169 0.72 14.29 -14.06
CA SER A 169 -0.65 14.77 -13.91
C SER A 169 -1.32 14.91 -15.29
N ILE A 170 -2.59 14.48 -15.43
CA ILE A 170 -3.41 14.64 -16.66
C ILE A 170 -3.85 16.10 -16.90
N HIS A 171 -3.30 17.09 -16.18
CA HIS A 171 -3.70 18.49 -16.33
C HIS A 171 -2.97 19.22 -17.47
N LYS A 172 -3.11 18.71 -18.71
CA LYS A 172 -2.75 19.46 -19.93
C LYS A 172 -3.63 19.12 -21.15
N SER A 173 -4.95 19.00 -20.96
CA SER A 173 -5.93 18.90 -22.07
C SER A 173 -6.81 20.13 -22.27
N LYS A 174 -6.47 21.29 -21.69
CA LYS A 174 -7.10 22.58 -22.07
C LYS A 174 -6.07 23.48 -22.73
N GLY A 175 -6.31 23.78 -24.01
CA GLY A 175 -5.56 24.80 -24.77
C GLY A 175 -4.71 24.26 -25.91
N LEU A 176 -5.30 23.52 -26.86
CA LEU A 176 -4.78 23.44 -28.23
C LEU A 176 -5.64 24.34 -29.12
N GLU A 177 -5.41 25.65 -29.04
CA GLU A 177 -5.66 26.52 -30.18
C GLU A 177 -4.36 26.58 -30.97
N PHE A 178 -4.32 25.90 -32.12
CA PHE A 178 -3.25 26.05 -33.10
C PHE A 178 -3.64 27.17 -34.07
N PRO A 179 -2.84 28.23 -34.26
CA PRO A 179 -2.94 29.02 -35.48
C PRO A 179 -2.27 28.23 -36.62
N VAL A 180 -3.05 27.96 -37.66
CA VAL A 180 -2.58 27.42 -38.94
C VAL A 180 -1.83 28.53 -39.67
N VAL A 181 -0.64 28.23 -40.18
CA VAL A 181 -0.03 28.93 -41.32
C VAL A 181 0.35 27.90 -42.37
#